data_AF-A0A662G309-F1
#
_entry.id   AF-A0A662G309-F1
#
_cell.length_a   1.000
_cell.length_b   1.000
_cell.length_c   1.000
_cell.angle_alpha   90.00
_cell.angle_beta   90.00
_cell.angle_gamma   90.00
#
_symmetry.space_group_name_H-M   'P 1'
#
loop_
_entity.id
_entity.type
_entity.pdbx_description
1 polymer ?
#
loop_
_entity_poly.entity_id
_entity_poly.type
_entity_poly.pdbx_seq_one_letter_code
_entity_poly.pdbx_strand_id
1 'polypeptide(L)'
;MRGLSFPAILTLLALISLMILSSPSAQTISWEKYFYGNGVDSGYGVAVDSDYVVVVGKYLNSTGYAKAFVAKLSKADGSLLWIKALKIHDNDEAYDVTVDG
;
A
#
# COMPACT_ATOMS: atom_id res chain seq x y z
N MET A 1 47.53 28.33 -10.50
CA MET A 1 46.15 27.79 -10.59
C MET A 1 45.22 28.96 -10.89
N ARG A 2 44.52 28.98 -12.03
CA ARG A 2 43.56 30.06 -12.33
C ARG A 2 42.24 29.75 -11.61
N GLY A 3 41.80 30.65 -10.73
CA GLY A 3 40.49 30.54 -10.07
C GLY A 3 39.34 30.72 -11.06
N LEU A 4 38.15 30.26 -10.67
CA LEU A 4 36.93 30.46 -11.44
C LEU A 4 36.59 31.96 -11.55
N SER A 5 36.08 32.38 -12.71
CA SER A 5 35.65 33.77 -12.92
C SER A 5 34.32 34.03 -12.18
N PHE A 6 34.08 35.28 -11.78
CA PHE A 6 32.82 35.71 -11.15
C PHE A 6 31.55 35.22 -11.89
N PRO A 7 31.43 35.33 -13.23
CA PRO A 7 30.27 34.78 -13.94
C PRO A 7 30.17 33.26 -13.86
N ALA A 8 31.30 32.53 -13.80
CA ALA A 8 31.29 31.08 -13.63
C ALA A 8 30.81 30.64 -12.24
N ILE A 9 31.02 31.47 -11.21
CA ILE A 9 30.50 31.23 -9.86
C ILE A 9 28.97 31.46 -9.84
N LEU A 10 28.49 32.52 -10.50
CA LEU A 10 27.06 32.84 -10.52
C LEU A 10 26.24 31.80 -11.30
N THR A 11 26.76 31.32 -12.44
CA THR A 11 26.11 30.23 -13.19
C THR A 11 26.08 28.93 -12.37
N LEU A 12 27.17 28.61 -11.67
CA LEU A 12 27.22 27.44 -10.79
C LEU A 12 26.19 27.53 -9.65
N LEU A 13 26.05 28.70 -9.02
CA LEU A 13 25.05 28.93 -7.97
C LEU A 13 23.61 28.83 -8.50
N ALA A 14 23.34 29.34 -9.71
CA ALA A 14 22.04 29.23 -10.34
C ALA A 14 21.68 27.76 -10.69
N LEU A 15 22.66 26.99 -11.18
CA LEU A 15 22.53 25.55 -11.45
C LEU A 15 22.24 24.76 -10.16
N ILE A 16 22.98 25.05 -9.09
CA ILE A 16 22.77 24.41 -7.78
C ILE A 16 21.38 24.75 -7.23
N SER A 17 20.97 26.02 -7.28
CA SER A 17 19.63 26.44 -6.86
C SER A 17 18.53 25.70 -7.64
N LEU A 18 18.66 25.62 -8.97
CA LEU A 18 17.69 24.93 -9.82
C LEU A 18 17.59 23.42 -9.52
N MET A 19 18.71 22.78 -9.16
CA MET A 19 18.72 21.37 -8.75
C MET A 19 18.05 21.13 -7.40
N ILE A 20 18.06 22.11 -6.50
CA ILE A 20 17.44 22.01 -5.17
C ILE A 20 15.93 22.29 -5.22
N LEU A 21 15.46 23.11 -6.18
CA LEU A 21 14.05 23.49 -6.32
C LEU A 21 13.15 22.36 -6.88
N SER A 22 13.71 21.33 -7.51
CA SER A 22 12.93 20.25 -8.11
C SER A 22 13.47 18.88 -7.72
N SER A 23 13.19 18.45 -6.49
CA SER A 23 13.30 17.04 -6.13
C SER A 23 11.95 16.37 -6.42
N PRO A 24 11.79 15.60 -7.52
CA PRO A 24 10.60 14.79 -7.68
C PRO A 24 10.57 13.75 -6.54
N SER A 25 9.63 13.93 -5.62
CA SER A 25 9.31 12.93 -4.61
C SER A 25 8.55 11.80 -5.28
N ALA A 26 9.21 10.68 -5.53
CA ALA A 26 8.51 9.44 -5.86
C ALA A 26 7.78 8.93 -4.61
N GLN A 27 6.56 8.42 -4.78
CA GLN A 27 5.92 7.67 -3.70
C GLN A 27 6.74 6.40 -3.44
N THR A 28 7.18 6.22 -2.20
CA THR A 28 7.81 4.98 -1.74
C THR A 28 6.75 4.06 -1.15
N ILE A 29 6.74 2.78 -1.54
CA ILE A 29 5.91 1.76 -0.90
C ILE A 29 6.48 1.50 0.49
N SER A 30 5.72 1.82 1.55
CA SER A 30 6.15 1.57 2.94
C SER A 30 6.13 0.08 3.28
N TRP A 31 5.10 -0.65 2.83
CA TRP A 31 4.98 -2.09 2.97
C TRP A 31 4.03 -2.65 1.91
N GLU A 32 4.17 -3.94 1.63
CA GLU A 32 3.26 -4.73 0.81
C GLU A 32 2.86 -6.00 1.55
N LYS A 33 1.63 -6.47 1.33
CA LYS A 33 1.12 -7.68 1.97
C LYS A 33 0.41 -8.57 0.95
N TYR A 34 0.85 -9.81 0.92
CA TYR A 34 0.21 -10.88 0.14
C TYR A 34 -0.32 -11.95 1.08
N PHE A 35 -1.47 -12.52 0.72
CA PHE A 35 -2.04 -13.67 1.40
C PHE A 35 -1.78 -14.90 0.52
N TYR A 36 -1.12 -15.91 1.07
CA TYR A 36 -0.72 -17.11 0.32
C TYR A 36 -1.91 -18.07 0.17
N GLY A 37 -2.76 -17.83 -0.84
CA GLY A 37 -3.86 -18.71 -1.21
C GLY A 37 -3.49 -19.71 -2.32
N ASN A 38 -4.17 -20.86 -2.34
CA ASN A 38 -4.11 -21.81 -3.45
C ASN A 38 -5.28 -21.50 -4.39
N GLY A 39 -5.13 -20.53 -5.28
CA GLY A 39 -6.18 -20.17 -6.25
C GLY A 39 -6.27 -18.68 -6.53
N VAL A 40 -7.42 -18.26 -7.04
CA VAL A 40 -7.72 -16.85 -7.32
C VAL A 40 -8.19 -16.18 -6.03
N ASP A 41 -7.37 -15.29 -5.51
CA ASP A 41 -7.74 -14.38 -4.43
C ASP A 41 -8.02 -13.00 -5.01
N SER A 42 -8.98 -12.28 -4.44
CA SER A 42 -9.32 -10.93 -4.88
C SER A 42 -9.61 -10.05 -3.67
N GLY A 43 -8.93 -8.91 -3.57
CA GLY A 43 -9.28 -7.84 -2.63
C GLY A 43 -10.21 -6.83 -3.30
N TYR A 44 -11.29 -6.45 -2.63
CA TYR A 44 -12.31 -5.56 -3.18
C TYR A 44 -12.48 -4.27 -2.37
N GLY A 45 -12.38 -4.35 -1.04
CA GLY A 45 -12.54 -3.20 -0.15
C GLY A 45 -11.36 -3.00 0.77
N VAL A 46 -11.02 -1.74 1.05
CA VAL A 46 -9.99 -1.35 2.01
C VAL A 46 -10.46 -0.15 2.82
N ALA A 47 -10.26 -0.19 4.13
CA ALA A 47 -10.52 0.92 5.04
C ALA A 47 -9.31 1.11 5.97
N VAL A 48 -9.03 2.36 6.33
CA VAL A 48 -7.83 2.74 7.09
C VAL A 48 -8.26 3.54 8.32
N ASP A 49 -7.77 3.14 9.48
CA ASP A 49 -7.95 3.84 10.77
C ASP A 49 -6.58 4.41 11.24
N SER A 50 -6.50 4.94 12.45
CA SER A 50 -5.30 5.49 13.09
C SER A 50 -4.15 4.49 13.07
N ASP A 51 -4.43 3.25 13.48
CA ASP A 51 -3.41 2.25 13.80
C ASP A 51 -3.48 0.98 12.95
N TYR A 52 -4.51 0.84 12.12
CA TYR A 52 -4.73 -0.38 11.35
C TYR A 52 -5.36 -0.13 9.98
N VAL A 53 -5.30 -1.17 9.15
CA VAL A 53 -5.96 -1.26 7.85
C VAL A 53 -6.86 -2.50 7.86
N VAL A 54 -8.08 -2.40 7.35
CA VAL A 54 -8.97 -3.54 7.12
C VAL A 54 -9.12 -3.76 5.63
N VAL A 55 -8.99 -5.01 5.20
CA VAL A 55 -9.17 -5.43 3.80
C VAL A 55 -10.24 -6.51 3.74
N VAL A 56 -11.10 -6.43 2.74
CA VAL A 56 -12.13 -7.45 2.45
C VAL A 56 -12.05 -7.89 1.00
N GLY A 57 -12.56 -9.09 0.75
CA GLY A 57 -12.54 -9.67 -0.57
C GLY A 57 -13.03 -11.11 -0.57
N LYS A 58 -12.50 -11.92 -1.49
CA LYS A 58 -12.74 -13.35 -1.56
C LYS A 58 -11.46 -14.15 -1.77
N TYR A 59 -11.51 -15.41 -1.35
CA TYR A 59 -10.50 -16.43 -1.66
C TYR A 59 -11.21 -17.74 -2.06
N LEU A 60 -10.53 -18.61 -2.80
CA LEU A 60 -11.04 -19.95 -3.08
C LEU A 60 -10.66 -20.92 -1.95
N ASN A 61 -11.65 -21.63 -1.40
CA ASN A 61 -11.37 -22.70 -0.44
C ASN A 61 -10.83 -23.97 -1.14
N SER A 62 -10.48 -24.98 -0.37
CA SER A 62 -9.95 -26.26 -0.89
C SER A 62 -10.91 -27.03 -1.80
N THR A 63 -12.20 -26.68 -1.83
CA THR A 63 -13.21 -27.31 -2.70
C THR A 63 -13.54 -26.45 -3.92
N GLY A 64 -12.85 -25.31 -4.12
CA GLY A 64 -13.04 -24.41 -5.26
C GLY A 64 -14.20 -23.42 -5.11
N TYR A 65 -14.83 -23.31 -3.94
CA TYR A 65 -15.86 -22.31 -3.68
C TYR A 65 -15.24 -21.02 -3.17
N ALA A 66 -15.72 -19.88 -3.69
CA ALA A 66 -15.35 -18.59 -3.14
C ALA A 66 -15.91 -18.42 -1.72
N LYS A 67 -15.08 -17.85 -0.84
CA LYS A 67 -15.42 -17.50 0.53
C LYS A 67 -14.97 -16.07 0.77
N ALA A 68 -15.85 -15.26 1.36
CA ALA A 68 -15.50 -13.91 1.73
C ALA A 68 -14.53 -13.93 2.91
N PHE A 69 -13.68 -12.91 3.00
CA PHE A 69 -12.82 -12.73 4.17
C PHE A 69 -12.80 -11.27 4.62
N VAL A 70 -12.40 -11.10 5.89
CA VAL A 70 -12.02 -9.82 6.47
C VAL A 70 -10.64 -10.00 7.11
N ALA A 71 -9.69 -9.13 6.79
CA ALA A 71 -8.35 -9.14 7.36
C ALA A 71 -8.03 -7.77 7.96
N LYS A 72 -7.46 -7.75 9.17
CA LYS A 72 -6.94 -6.56 9.82
C LYS A 72 -5.42 -6.61 9.83
N LEU A 73 -4.79 -5.55 9.35
CA LEU A 73 -3.36 -5.38 9.22
C LEU A 73 -2.90 -4.22 10.10
N SER A 74 -1.68 -4.32 10.64
CA SER A 74 -0.97 -3.21 11.26
C SER A 74 -0.70 -2.15 10.20
N LYS A 75 -1.00 -0.88 10.51
CA LYS A 75 -0.69 0.23 9.59
C LYS A 75 0.82 0.51 9.51
N ALA A 76 1.56 0.20 10.58
CA ALA A 76 2.98 0.51 10.68
C ALA A 76 3.84 -0.32 9.71
N ASP A 77 3.52 -1.60 9.53
CA ASP A 77 4.38 -2.55 8.82
C ASP A 77 3.61 -3.57 7.96
N GLY A 78 2.28 -3.46 7.87
CA GLY A 78 1.45 -4.42 7.11
C GLY A 78 1.38 -5.81 7.73
N SER A 79 1.85 -5.98 8.98
CA SER A 79 1.77 -7.27 9.66
C SER A 79 0.32 -7.70 9.85
N LEU A 80 0.06 -9.00 9.73
CA LEU A 80 -1.30 -9.54 9.87
C LEU A 80 -1.67 -9.61 11.35
N LEU A 81 -2.65 -8.80 11.77
CA LEU A 81 -3.17 -8.84 13.13
C LEU A 81 -4.18 -9.99 13.27
N TRP A 82 -5.12 -10.09 12.34
CA TRP A 82 -6.02 -11.24 12.22
C TRP A 82 -6.65 -11.34 10.84
N ILE A 83 -7.12 -12.54 10.50
CA ILE A 83 -7.96 -12.79 9.32
C ILE A 83 -9.12 -13.72 9.71
N LYS A 84 -10.31 -13.45 9.17
CA LYS A 84 -11.50 -14.30 9.34
C LYS A 84 -12.11 -14.62 8.00
N ALA A 85 -12.37 -15.90 7.77
CA ALA A 85 -13.18 -16.37 6.66
C ALA A 85 -14.67 -16.32 7.06
N LEU A 86 -15.49 -15.74 6.20
CA LEU A 86 -16.94 -15.82 6.29
C LEU A 86 -17.36 -17.08 5.54
N LYS A 87 -18.01 -18.01 6.26
CA LYS A 87 -18.36 -19.35 5.78
C LYS A 87 -19.87 -19.55 5.83
N ILE A 88 -20.62 -18.62 5.24
CA ILE A 88 -22.08 -18.60 5.36
C ILE A 88 -22.67 -19.49 4.26
N HIS A 89 -22.28 -19.25 3.00
CA HIS A 89 -22.70 -20.03 1.83
C HIS A 89 -21.51 -20.37 0.94
N ASP A 90 -21.75 -21.21 -0.06
CA ASP A 90 -20.83 -21.34 -1.18
C ASP A 90 -20.92 -20.10 -2.06
N ASN A 91 -19.76 -19.57 -2.44
CA ASN A 91 -19.61 -18.38 -3.26
C ASN A 91 -19.94 -17.04 -2.55
N ASP A 92 -19.45 -16.87 -1.33
CA ASP A 92 -19.53 -15.61 -0.59
C ASP A 92 -18.44 -14.62 -1.06
N GLU A 93 -18.80 -13.34 -1.21
CA GLU A 93 -17.88 -12.25 -1.56
C GLU A 93 -18.15 -11.01 -0.69
N ALA A 94 -17.08 -10.33 -0.23
CA ALA A 94 -17.19 -9.07 0.50
C ALA A 94 -16.59 -7.94 -0.34
N TYR A 95 -17.43 -6.98 -0.74
CA TYR A 95 -17.05 -5.95 -1.71
C TYR A 95 -16.52 -4.66 -1.09
N ASP A 96 -16.97 -4.31 0.11
CA ASP A 96 -16.63 -3.03 0.73
C ASP A 96 -16.56 -3.14 2.25
N VAL A 97 -15.84 -2.22 2.88
CA VAL A 97 -15.66 -2.13 4.32
C VAL A 97 -15.46 -0.69 4.75
N THR A 98 -15.97 -0.35 5.92
CA THR A 98 -15.71 0.92 6.59
C THR A 98 -15.20 0.67 8.00
N VAL A 99 -14.49 1.65 8.55
CA VAL A 99 -14.01 1.68 9.94
C VAL A 99 -14.55 2.94 10.59
N ASP A 100 -14.57 2.98 11.91
CA ASP A 100 -14.80 4.22 12.65
C ASP A 100 -13.66 5.22 12.40
N GLY A 101 -13.94 6.50 12.68
CA GLY A 101 -13.00 7.60 12.47
C GLY A 101 -12.80 8.44 13.73
#